data_AF-A0A2H0JN09-F1
#
_entry.id   AF-A0A2H0JN09-F1
#
_cell.length_a   1.000
_cell.length_b   1.000
_cell.length_c   1.000
_cell.angle_alpha   90.00
_cell.angle_beta   90.00
_cell.angle_gamma   90.00
#
_symmetry.space_group_name_H-M   'P 1'
#
loop_
_entity.id
_entity.type
_entity.pdbx_description
1 polymer ?
#
loop_
_entity_poly.entity_id
_entity_poly.type
_entity_poly.pdbx_seq_one_letter_code
_entity_poly.pdbx_strand_id
1 'polypeptide(L)' 'MRLVDLPDNADQFPAQECPSCGLDVEAGHETCPWCQYEFPPHKRSTRWMTFLFACLLILPLMWILDRIF' A
#
# COMPACT_ATOMS: atom_id res chain seq x y z
N MET A 1 -19.42 -35.10 -17.28
CA MET A 1 -18.60 -33.94 -16.86
C MET A 1 -19.53 -32.92 -16.24
N ARG A 2 -19.57 -32.77 -14.91
CA ARG A 2 -20.27 -31.66 -14.27
C ARG A 2 -19.27 -30.52 -14.14
N LEU A 3 -19.60 -29.36 -14.70
CA LEU A 3 -18.94 -28.11 -14.34
C LEU A 3 -19.30 -27.87 -12.87
N VAL A 4 -18.29 -27.80 -12.01
CA VAL A 4 -18.44 -27.32 -10.65
C VAL A 4 -18.87 -25.86 -10.79
N ASP A 5 -20.11 -25.57 -10.44
CA ASP A 5 -20.63 -24.21 -10.37
C ASP A 5 -19.79 -23.45 -9.33
N LEU A 6 -18.96 -22.50 -9.79
CA LEU A 6 -18.23 -21.62 -8.89
C LEU A 6 -19.26 -20.63 -8.32
N PRO A 7 -19.37 -20.49 -6.98
CA PRO A 7 -20.23 -19.47 -6.41
C PRO A 7 -19.67 -18.07 -6.73
N ASP A 8 -20.38 -17.33 -7.58
CA ASP A 8 -20.14 -15.94 -8.05
C ASP A 8 -20.28 -14.87 -6.93
N ASN A 9 -20.39 -15.29 -5.66
CA ASN A 9 -20.73 -14.39 -4.55
C ASN A 9 -20.14 -14.87 -3.22
N ALA A 10 -18.82 -14.80 -3.10
CA ALA A 10 -18.11 -14.78 -1.82
C ALA A 10 -17.32 -13.47 -1.78
N ASP A 11 -17.80 -12.55 -0.94
CA ASP A 11 -17.18 -11.32 -0.46
C ASP A 11 -16.00 -10.73 -1.26
N GLN A 12 -16.23 -9.56 -1.85
CA GLN A 12 -15.23 -8.65 -2.41
C GLN A 12 -14.31 -8.06 -1.33
N PHE A 13 -13.61 -8.90 -0.56
CA PHE A 13 -12.35 -8.48 0.01
C PHE A 13 -11.33 -8.52 -1.13
N PRO A 14 -10.53 -7.46 -1.37
CA PRO A 14 -9.54 -7.50 -2.42
C PRO A 14 -8.57 -8.64 -2.10
N ALA A 15 -8.64 -9.73 -2.85
CA ALA A 15 -7.62 -10.77 -2.79
C ALA A 15 -6.32 -10.16 -3.29
N GLN A 16 -5.27 -10.21 -2.48
CA GLN A 16 -3.92 -9.82 -2.87
C GLN A 16 -3.11 -11.08 -3.11
N GLU A 17 -2.37 -11.13 -4.21
CA GLU A 17 -1.42 -12.21 -4.46
C GLU A 17 -0.23 -12.10 -3.51
N CYS A 18 0.14 -13.22 -2.86
CA CYS A 18 1.34 -13.25 -2.04
C CYS A 18 2.59 -13.17 -2.95
N PRO A 19 3.49 -12.19 -2.77
CA PRO A 19 4.68 -12.05 -3.62
C PRO A 19 5.71 -13.17 -3.43
N SER A 20 5.57 -13.96 -2.36
CA SER A 20 6.48 -15.07 -2.04
C SER A 20 6.01 -16.40 -2.61
N CYS A 21 4.72 -16.75 -2.49
CA CYS A 21 4.20 -18.05 -2.93
C CYS A 21 3.26 -17.97 -4.15
N GLY A 22 2.76 -16.78 -4.51
CA GLY A 22 1.86 -16.58 -5.63
C GLY A 22 0.42 -17.04 -5.41
N LEU A 23 0.04 -17.40 -4.16
CA LEU A 23 -1.35 -17.72 -3.82
C LEU A 23 -2.14 -16.45 -3.50
N ASP A 24 -3.43 -16.47 -3.83
CA ASP A 24 -4.39 -15.43 -3.48
C ASP A 24 -4.65 -15.43 -1.98
N VAL A 25 -4.37 -14.32 -1.32
CA VAL A 25 -4.57 -14.10 0.13
C VAL A 25 -5.64 -13.03 0.34
N GLU A 26 -6.49 -13.20 1.33
CA GLU A 26 -7.44 -12.14 1.73
C GLU A 26 -6.68 -10.90 2.22
N ALA A 27 -7.09 -9.70 1.77
CA ALA A 27 -6.49 -8.45 2.23
C ALA A 27 -6.75 -8.24 3.73
N GLY A 28 -5.68 -7.96 4.48
CA GLY A 28 -5.74 -7.68 5.93
C GLY A 28 -4.88 -8.63 6.77
N HIS A 29 -4.36 -9.71 6.20
CA HIS A 29 -3.37 -10.55 6.87
C HIS A 29 -2.01 -9.85 6.95
N GLU A 30 -1.44 -9.76 8.16
CA GLU A 30 -0.06 -9.30 8.37
C GLU A 30 0.98 -10.32 7.89
N THR A 31 0.57 -11.59 7.83
CA THR A 31 1.41 -12.71 7.41
C THR A 31 0.62 -13.65 6.51
N CYS A 32 1.25 -14.16 5.46
CA CYS A 32 0.62 -15.13 4.56
C CYS A 32 0.36 -16.46 5.29
N PRO A 33 -0.88 -16.99 5.34
CA PRO A 33 -1.22 -18.21 6.07
C PRO A 33 -0.61 -19.49 5.48
N TRP A 34 -0.13 -19.46 4.23
CA TRP A 34 0.45 -20.63 3.58
C TRP A 34 1.97 -20.71 3.69
N CYS A 35 2.67 -19.61 3.40
CA CYS A 35 4.14 -19.58 3.40
C CYS A 35 4.74 -18.80 4.56
N GLN A 36 3.90 -18.14 5.38
CA GLN A 36 4.31 -17.33 6.53
C GLN A 36 5.19 -16.13 6.16
N TYR A 37 5.04 -15.62 4.92
CA TYR A 37 5.67 -14.37 4.51
C TYR A 37 5.02 -13.17 5.20
N GLU A 38 5.84 -12.33 5.83
CA GLU A 38 5.38 -11.13 6.55
C GLU A 38 5.18 -9.97 5.58
N PHE A 39 3.93 -9.51 5.46
CA PHE A 39 3.59 -8.38 4.61
C PHE A 39 4.06 -7.08 5.27
N PRO A 40 4.74 -6.19 4.53
CA PRO A 40 5.24 -4.95 5.10
C PRO A 40 4.05 -4.11 5.60
N PRO A 41 4.03 -3.72 6.89
CA PRO A 41 2.95 -2.89 7.41
C PRO A 41 2.95 -1.58 6.63
N HIS A 42 1.85 -1.29 5.94
CA HIS A 42 1.70 -0.07 5.16
C HIS A 42 1.63 1.11 6.14
N LYS A 43 2.79 1.60 6.60
CA LYS A 43 2.87 2.70 7.55
C LYS A 43 2.31 3.94 6.85
N ARG A 44 1.06 4.27 7.17
CA ARG A 44 0.35 5.51 6.76
C ARG A 44 1.12 6.80 7.11
N SER A 45 2.18 6.67 7.93
CA SER A 45 3.11 7.71 8.38
C SER A 45 3.90 8.39 7.25
N THR A 46 4.05 7.78 6.07
CA THR A 46 4.86 8.37 4.98
C THR A 46 4.25 9.66 4.42
N ARG A 47 2.93 9.86 4.53
CA ARG A 47 2.26 11.06 3.98
C ARG A 47 2.66 12.35 4.68
N TRP A 48 2.83 12.33 6.01
CA TRP A 48 3.20 13.56 6.72
C TRP A 48 4.66 13.94 6.48
N MET A 49 5.53 12.93 6.28
CA MET A 49 6.94 13.13 5.94
C MET A 49 7.10 13.87 4.61
N THR A 50 6.25 13.59 3.62
CA THR A 50 6.24 14.33 2.34
C THR A 50 5.96 15.81 2.53
N PHE A 51 4.98 16.19 3.36
CA PHE A 51 4.69 17.59 3.64
C PHE A 51 5.83 18.29 4.39
N LEU A 52 6.46 17.60 5.35
CA LEU A 52 7.60 18.13 6.08
C LEU A 52 8.76 18.46 5.13
N PHE A 53 9.15 17.51 4.27
CA PHE A 53 10.22 17.73 3.29
C PHE A 53 9.87 18.81 2.28
N ALA A 54 8.62 18.83 1.79
CA ALA A 54 8.16 19.85 0.86
C ALA A 54 8.24 21.25 1.49
N CYS A 55 7.73 21.45 2.71
CA CYS A 55 7.83 22.74 3.41
C CYS A 55 9.29 23.15 3.66
N LEU A 56 10.15 22.21 4.08
CA LEU A 56 11.57 22.50 4.35
C LEU A 56 12.33 22.98 3.10
N LEU A 57 11.94 22.52 1.91
CA LEU A 57 12.53 22.99 0.64
C LEU A 57 11.83 24.23 0.07
N ILE A 58 10.50 24.29 0.14
CA ILE A 58 9.71 25.36 -0.49
C ILE A 58 9.83 26.69 0.29
N LEU A 59 9.84 26.67 1.63
CA LEU A 59 9.96 27.89 2.44
C LEU A 59 11.21 28.72 2.14
N PRO A 60 12.44 28.15 2.15
CA PRO A 60 13.63 28.93 1.80
C PRO A 60 13.65 29.33 0.32
N LEU A 61 13.12 28.48 -0.57
CA LEU A 61 13.01 28.80 -1.99
C LEU A 61 12.14 30.04 -2.21
N MET A 62 10.94 30.06 -1.61
CA MET A 62 10.03 31.21 -1.68
C MET A 62 10.66 32.48 -1.09
N TRP A 63 11.38 32.37 0.03
CA TRP A 63 12.07 33.51 0.65
C TRP A 63 13.20 34.06 -0.23
N ILE A 64 13.93 33.20 -0.94
CA ILE A 64 14.99 33.60 -1.86
C ILE A 64 14.41 34.26 -3.10
N LEU A 65 13.32 33.72 -3.67
CA LEU A 65 12.67 34.34 -4.84
C LEU A 65 12.11 35.73 -4.52
N ASP A 66 11.47 35.90 -3.36
CA ASP A 66 10.97 37.21 -2.89
C ASP A 66 12.12 38.22 -2.74
N ARG A 67 13.26 37.78 -2.19
CA ARG A 67 14.43 38.64 -2.01
C ARG A 67 15.14 39.02 -3.31
N ILE A 68 14.99 38.24 -4.38
CA ILE A 68 15.68 38.45 -5.67
C ILE A 68 14.87 39.34 -6.61
N PHE A 69 13.54 39.29 -6.56
CA PHE A 69 12.64 40.10 -7.38
C PHE A 69 12.33 41.46 -6.74
#